data_AF-A0A9D5MLN5-F1
#
_entry.id   AF-A0A9D5MLN5-F1
#
_cell.length_a   1.000
_cell.length_b   1.000
_cell.length_c   1.000
_cell.angle_alpha   90.00
_cell.angle_beta   90.00
_cell.angle_gamma   90.00
#
_symmetry.space_group_name_H-M   'P 1'
#
loop_
_entity.id
_entity.type
_entity.pdbx_description
1 polymer ?
#
loop_
_entity_poly.entity_id
_entity_poly.type
_entity_poly.pdbx_seq_one_letter_code
_entity_poly.pdbx_strand_id
1 'polypeptide(L)'
;MKNLGTLYRFELKKILKNRMTKVMLAILFAIAVLEAVVPAFSVTRDMREARSKLDGRLIDDALLNEMYPNIDTYGEKWNSDNQKYYGIAYVEQCSIAGDNPLADYSAEDIYNQREESILAYMEYRNMSDSDITWWQTTMQKVKTPFRYVYAGGPLFLAQGLSTLLLILMLLSALCLTTVFTIEHRQRTDQILLSSRNGRKETYFIKICAGISTIIMASFLAALILTILVFVIYGTAGFDGIIQLEVPLSPYPFTMGQFILIQLIIMITAGILYAVFAMAISEFTKNSLAVMGIMVGLYLLGQIDFFTDKVQLLSQLKSLLPSNVIPVYSLMEYRLVHVGDGIFTIYAVAPVLYLVLSVMLIIAGRFVYERFQVTGR
;
A
#
# COMPACT_ATOMS: atom_id res chain seq x y z
N MET A 1 -9.08 -10.38 37.41
CA MET A 1 -8.06 -10.18 36.36
C MET A 1 -7.28 -11.46 35.97
N LYS A 2 -7.22 -12.53 36.80
CA LYS A 2 -6.37 -13.72 36.55
C LYS A 2 -6.68 -14.58 35.29
N ASN A 3 -7.82 -14.40 34.60
CA ASN A 3 -8.25 -15.31 33.51
C ASN A 3 -8.33 -14.67 32.10
N LEU A 4 -8.03 -13.37 31.94
CA LEU A 4 -8.15 -12.69 30.64
C LEU A 4 -7.11 -13.19 29.62
N GLY A 5 -5.89 -13.50 30.06
CA GLY A 5 -4.85 -14.06 29.20
C GLY A 5 -5.20 -15.45 28.65
N THR A 6 -5.89 -16.28 29.45
CA THR A 6 -6.38 -17.59 29.01
C THR A 6 -7.47 -17.44 27.95
N LEU A 7 -8.40 -16.50 28.14
CA LEU A 7 -9.46 -16.22 27.16
C LEU A 7 -8.89 -15.66 25.85
N TYR A 8 -7.90 -14.78 25.93
CA TYR A 8 -7.18 -14.28 24.75
C TYR A 8 -6.49 -15.39 23.97
N ARG A 9 -5.74 -16.28 24.65
CA ARG A 9 -5.11 -17.43 24.01
C ARG A 9 -6.14 -18.38 23.39
N PHE A 10 -7.30 -18.53 24.02
CA PHE A 10 -8.40 -19.32 23.49
C PHE A 10 -8.94 -18.72 22.19
N GLU A 11 -9.28 -17.43 22.15
CA GLU A 11 -9.78 -16.76 20.94
C GLU A 11 -8.75 -16.77 19.81
N LEU A 12 -7.48 -16.51 20.11
CA LEU A 12 -6.41 -16.59 19.12
C LEU A 12 -6.29 -18.00 18.53
N LYS A 13 -6.32 -19.03 19.38
CA LYS A 13 -6.28 -20.43 18.94
C LYS A 13 -7.52 -20.81 18.13
N LYS A 14 -8.69 -20.28 18.47
CA LYS A 14 -9.95 -20.49 17.74
C LYS A 14 -9.87 -19.90 16.32
N ILE A 15 -9.36 -18.67 16.18
CA ILE A 15 -9.13 -18.03 14.88
C ILE A 15 -8.13 -18.86 14.05
N LEU A 16 -6.95 -19.17 14.59
CA LEU A 16 -5.90 -19.89 13.87
C LEU A 16 -6.24 -21.36 13.53
N LYS A 17 -7.14 -21.99 14.30
CA LYS A 17 -7.60 -23.36 14.01
C LYS A 17 -8.68 -23.42 12.94
N ASN A 18 -9.34 -22.30 12.62
CA ASN A 18 -10.36 -22.26 11.58
C ASN A 18 -9.76 -22.69 10.23
N ARG A 19 -10.42 -23.63 9.54
CA ARG A 19 -9.98 -24.13 8.22
C ARG A 19 -9.82 -22.99 7.23
N MET A 20 -10.77 -22.04 7.23
CA MET A 20 -10.73 -20.88 6.33
C MET A 20 -9.50 -20.00 6.58
N THR A 21 -9.17 -19.77 7.86
CA THR A 21 -7.99 -18.97 8.24
C THR A 21 -6.69 -19.63 7.80
N LYS A 22 -6.58 -20.96 7.94
CA LYS A 22 -5.40 -21.70 7.45
C LYS A 22 -5.25 -21.59 5.93
N VAL A 23 -6.35 -21.72 5.19
CA VAL A 23 -6.36 -21.58 3.73
C VAL A 23 -5.95 -20.16 3.34
N MET A 24 -6.54 -19.14 3.96
CA MET A 24 -6.20 -17.74 3.65
C MET A 24 -4.76 -17.37 4.01
N LEU A 25 -4.21 -17.90 5.12
CA LEU A 25 -2.80 -17.73 5.45
C LEU A 25 -1.88 -18.43 4.45
N ALA A 26 -2.24 -19.64 4.01
CA ALA A 26 -1.49 -20.33 2.96
C ALA A 26 -1.51 -19.56 1.63
N ILE A 27 -2.67 -18.99 1.24
CA ILE A 27 -2.79 -18.13 0.07
C ILE A 27 -1.93 -16.87 0.24
N LEU A 28 -1.98 -16.20 1.40
CA LEU A 28 -1.18 -15.01 1.69
C LEU A 28 0.33 -15.29 1.51
N PHE A 29 0.82 -16.40 2.07
CA PHE A 29 2.24 -16.76 1.94
C PHE A 29 2.60 -17.24 0.53
N ALA A 30 1.70 -17.94 -0.16
CA ALA A 30 1.90 -18.31 -1.57
C ALA A 30 1.98 -17.07 -2.47
N ILE A 31 1.12 -16.08 -2.25
CA ILE A 31 1.17 -14.79 -2.97
C ILE A 31 2.46 -14.04 -2.64
N ALA A 32 2.91 -14.01 -1.39
CA ALA A 32 4.21 -13.41 -1.03
C ALA A 32 5.38 -14.07 -1.81
N VAL A 33 5.34 -15.38 -2.01
CA VAL A 33 6.33 -16.11 -2.82
C VAL A 33 6.19 -15.75 -4.31
N LEU A 34 4.96 -15.73 -4.84
CA LEU A 34 4.71 -15.40 -6.24
C LEU A 34 5.14 -13.97 -6.57
N GLU A 35 4.83 -12.98 -5.73
CA GLU A 35 5.25 -11.58 -5.90
C GLU A 35 6.78 -11.44 -5.94
N ALA A 36 7.52 -12.27 -5.20
CA ALA A 36 8.98 -12.27 -5.28
C ALA A 36 9.52 -12.95 -6.55
N VAL A 37 8.91 -14.06 -6.97
CA VAL A 37 9.46 -14.94 -8.02
C VAL A 37 9.01 -14.54 -9.43
N VAL A 38 7.76 -14.12 -9.60
CA VAL A 38 7.18 -13.82 -10.93
C VAL A 38 7.97 -12.75 -11.68
N PRO A 39 8.40 -11.63 -11.06
CA PRO A 39 9.15 -10.61 -11.79
C PRO A 39 10.50 -11.11 -12.32
N ALA A 40 11.09 -12.14 -11.70
CA ALA A 40 12.37 -12.72 -12.16
C ALA A 40 12.27 -13.44 -13.52
N PHE A 41 11.05 -13.80 -13.95
CA PHE A 41 10.82 -14.31 -15.31
C PHE A 41 10.79 -13.20 -16.36
N SER A 42 10.41 -11.98 -15.97
CA SER A 42 10.36 -10.81 -16.85
C SER A 42 11.67 -10.03 -16.89
N VAL A 43 12.37 -9.96 -15.76
CA VAL A 43 13.64 -9.23 -15.61
C VAL A 43 14.71 -10.22 -15.16
N THR A 44 15.42 -10.78 -16.14
CA THR A 44 16.43 -11.83 -15.91
C THR A 44 17.63 -11.30 -15.12
N ARG A 45 18.46 -12.20 -14.59
CA ARG A 45 19.69 -11.81 -13.89
C ARG A 45 20.62 -10.95 -14.77
N ASP A 46 20.85 -11.35 -16.01
CA ASP A 46 21.71 -10.63 -16.95
C ASP A 46 21.21 -9.21 -17.23
N MET A 47 19.88 -9.05 -17.35
CA MET A 47 19.26 -7.73 -17.51
C MET A 47 19.50 -6.81 -16.31
N ARG A 48 19.47 -7.37 -15.09
CA ARG A 48 19.70 -6.62 -13.85
C ARG A 48 21.17 -6.21 -13.73
N GLU A 49 22.08 -7.15 -13.99
CA GLU A 49 23.51 -6.89 -14.00
C GLU A 49 23.91 -5.88 -15.09
N ALA A 50 23.24 -5.89 -16.24
CA ALA A 50 23.45 -4.88 -17.29
C ALA A 50 22.99 -3.48 -16.84
N ARG A 51 21.79 -3.37 -16.24
CA ARG A 51 21.25 -2.10 -15.72
C ARG A 51 22.10 -1.52 -14.59
N SER A 52 22.63 -2.36 -13.69
CA SER A 52 23.49 -1.90 -12.59
C SER A 52 24.87 -1.39 -13.05
N LYS A 53 25.28 -1.58 -14.31
CA LYS A 53 26.59 -1.09 -14.81
C LYS A 53 26.70 0.44 -14.77
N LEU A 54 25.58 1.15 -14.78
CA LEU A 54 25.54 2.61 -14.74
C LEU A 54 25.31 3.16 -13.33
N ASP A 55 25.26 2.30 -12.30
CA ASP A 55 25.04 2.71 -10.92
C ASP A 55 26.05 3.76 -10.47
N GLY A 56 25.54 4.84 -9.89
CA GLY A 56 26.30 5.97 -9.38
C GLY A 56 26.58 7.07 -10.41
N ARG A 57 26.30 6.86 -11.70
CA ARG A 57 26.43 7.91 -12.72
C ARG A 57 25.30 8.92 -12.59
N LEU A 58 25.56 10.16 -12.99
CA LEU A 58 24.55 11.20 -13.08
C LEU A 58 23.84 11.09 -14.44
N ILE A 59 22.52 11.29 -14.46
CA ILE A 59 21.75 11.49 -15.69
C ILE A 59 21.96 12.95 -16.13
N ASP A 60 23.13 13.19 -16.70
CA ASP A 60 23.59 14.46 -17.25
C ASP A 60 23.76 14.36 -18.78
N ASP A 61 24.09 15.48 -19.43
CA ASP A 61 24.28 15.52 -20.88
C ASP A 61 25.33 14.51 -21.36
N ALA A 62 26.37 14.24 -20.56
CA ALA A 62 27.41 13.29 -20.94
C ALA A 62 26.87 11.85 -21.02
N LEU A 63 26.02 11.45 -20.08
CA LEU A 63 25.38 10.14 -20.09
C LEU A 63 24.30 10.03 -21.17
N LEU A 64 23.53 11.08 -21.42
CA LEU A 64 22.51 11.11 -22.47
C LEU A 64 23.14 11.02 -23.87
N ASN A 65 24.21 11.78 -24.11
CA ASN A 65 25.01 11.69 -25.35
C ASN A 65 25.63 10.30 -25.58
N GLU A 66 25.96 9.57 -24.51
CA GLU A 66 26.39 8.18 -24.61
C GLU A 66 25.21 7.25 -24.94
N MET A 67 24.02 7.54 -24.45
CA MET A 67 22.82 6.70 -24.60
C MET A 67 22.23 6.77 -26.00
N TYR A 68 21.94 7.98 -26.52
CA TYR A 68 21.20 8.18 -27.77
C TYR A 68 21.71 7.38 -28.97
N PRO A 69 23.02 7.29 -29.28
CA PRO A 69 23.49 6.52 -30.43
C PRO A 69 23.36 5.00 -30.25
N ASN A 70 23.11 4.52 -29.03
CA ASN A 70 23.08 3.10 -28.68
C ASN A 70 21.66 2.54 -28.48
N ILE A 71 20.63 3.37 -28.54
CA ILE A 71 19.23 2.97 -28.38
C ILE A 71 18.43 3.24 -29.65
N ASP A 72 17.28 2.58 -29.80
CA ASP A 72 16.35 2.94 -30.87
C ASP A 72 15.59 4.23 -30.53
N THR A 73 15.02 4.85 -31.57
CA THR A 73 14.31 6.15 -31.49
C THR A 73 13.22 6.21 -30.43
N TYR A 74 12.63 5.10 -30.04
CA TYR A 74 11.54 5.07 -29.06
C TYR A 74 11.89 4.27 -27.79
N GLY A 75 13.12 3.75 -27.67
CA GLY A 75 13.52 2.91 -26.53
C GLY A 75 12.65 1.64 -26.38
N GLU A 76 12.23 1.04 -27.49
CA GLU A 76 11.37 -0.15 -27.49
C GLU A 76 12.17 -1.46 -27.69
N LYS A 77 13.38 -1.37 -28.27
CA LYS A 77 14.21 -2.52 -28.65
C LYS A 77 15.43 -2.65 -27.76
N TRP A 78 15.34 -3.63 -26.85
CA TRP A 78 16.39 -3.91 -25.88
C TRP A 78 17.15 -5.20 -26.19
N ASN A 79 18.48 -5.13 -26.14
CA ASN A 79 19.41 -6.23 -26.35
C ASN A 79 20.55 -6.18 -25.32
N SER A 80 21.50 -7.12 -25.37
CA SER A 80 22.61 -7.20 -24.40
C SER A 80 23.46 -5.94 -24.28
N ASP A 81 23.54 -5.14 -25.34
CA ASP A 81 24.48 -4.03 -25.46
C ASP A 81 23.86 -2.72 -24.95
N ASN A 82 22.57 -2.53 -25.21
CA ASN A 82 21.84 -1.31 -24.85
C ASN A 82 20.96 -1.44 -23.58
N GLN A 83 20.77 -2.65 -23.05
CA GLN A 83 19.98 -2.91 -21.83
C GLN A 83 20.36 -2.03 -20.63
N LYS A 84 21.63 -1.62 -20.55
CA LYS A 84 22.14 -0.76 -19.49
C LYS A 84 21.43 0.60 -19.43
N TYR A 85 20.92 1.11 -20.55
CA TYR A 85 20.26 2.41 -20.64
C TYR A 85 18.76 2.39 -20.33
N TYR A 86 18.16 1.21 -20.11
CA TYR A 86 16.69 1.06 -19.96
C TYR A 86 16.08 2.04 -18.96
N GLY A 87 16.66 2.15 -17.76
CA GLY A 87 16.09 3.01 -16.72
C GLY A 87 16.25 4.50 -17.02
N ILE A 88 17.27 4.89 -17.79
CA ILE A 88 17.51 6.29 -18.18
C ILE A 88 16.52 6.69 -19.26
N ALA A 89 16.36 5.85 -20.29
CA ALA A 89 15.35 6.02 -21.33
C ALA A 89 13.94 6.07 -20.74
N TYR A 90 13.64 5.24 -19.73
CA TYR A 90 12.37 5.28 -19.01
C TYR A 90 12.11 6.61 -18.30
N VAL A 91 13.14 7.17 -17.64
CA VAL A 91 13.04 8.49 -16.99
C VAL A 91 12.75 9.58 -18.02
N GLU A 92 13.45 9.58 -19.15
CA GLU A 92 13.23 10.54 -20.24
C GLU A 92 11.81 10.41 -20.82
N GLN A 93 11.39 9.21 -21.23
CA GLN A 93 10.06 8.93 -21.79
C GLN A 93 8.92 9.35 -20.85
N CYS A 94 9.07 9.14 -19.55
CA CYS A 94 8.02 9.52 -18.61
C CYS A 94 8.03 11.02 -18.27
N SER A 95 9.18 11.69 -18.45
CA SER A 95 9.34 13.12 -18.16
C SER A 95 8.90 13.98 -19.34
N ILE A 96 9.13 13.50 -20.56
CA ILE A 96 8.75 14.16 -21.81
C ILE A 96 7.39 13.62 -22.24
N ALA A 97 6.40 14.51 -22.38
CA ALA A 97 4.99 14.12 -22.52
C ALA A 97 4.70 13.15 -23.69
N GLY A 98 4.35 11.89 -23.40
CA GLY A 98 3.72 10.95 -24.34
C GLY A 98 4.67 10.11 -25.20
N ASP A 99 4.18 9.58 -26.32
CA ASP A 99 4.91 8.71 -27.27
C ASP A 99 5.96 9.47 -28.10
N ASN A 100 6.54 10.53 -27.55
CA ASN A 100 7.56 11.30 -28.24
C ASN A 100 8.83 10.45 -28.40
N PRO A 101 9.52 10.58 -29.55
CA PRO A 101 10.78 9.90 -29.74
C PRO A 101 11.79 10.38 -28.69
N LEU A 102 12.63 9.45 -28.22
CA LEU A 102 13.87 9.76 -27.51
C LEU A 102 14.73 10.57 -28.48
N ALA A 103 14.80 11.87 -28.22
CA ALA A 103 15.53 12.83 -29.05
C ALA A 103 16.75 13.30 -28.26
N ASP A 104 17.67 13.99 -28.92
CA ASP A 104 18.88 14.55 -28.30
C ASP A 104 18.52 15.76 -27.40
N TYR A 105 17.81 15.49 -26.30
CA TYR A 105 17.43 16.49 -25.31
C TYR A 105 18.58 16.74 -24.34
N SER A 106 18.72 17.97 -23.87
CA SER A 106 19.63 18.23 -22.76
C SER A 106 19.03 17.69 -21.46
N ALA A 107 19.89 17.37 -20.48
CA ALA A 107 19.46 16.98 -19.15
C ALA A 107 18.59 18.07 -18.50
N GLU A 108 18.91 19.35 -18.75
CA GLU A 108 18.11 20.48 -18.30
C GLU A 108 16.69 20.46 -18.89
N ASP A 109 16.53 20.15 -20.19
CA ASP A 109 15.23 20.03 -20.84
C ASP A 109 14.37 18.93 -20.18
N ILE A 110 14.97 17.76 -19.89
CA ILE A 110 14.27 16.64 -19.24
C ILE A 110 13.73 17.04 -17.87
N TYR A 111 14.55 17.69 -17.04
CA TYR A 111 14.16 18.08 -15.68
C TYR A 111 13.14 19.23 -15.68
N ASN A 112 13.28 20.21 -16.58
CA ASN A 112 12.32 21.29 -16.73
C ASN A 112 10.97 20.75 -17.22
N GLN A 113 10.96 19.89 -18.25
CA GLN A 113 9.74 19.31 -18.78
C GLN A 113 9.01 18.43 -17.75
N ARG A 114 9.77 17.72 -16.90
CA ARG A 114 9.23 16.97 -15.77
C ARG A 114 8.51 17.89 -14.79
N GLU A 115 9.15 18.99 -14.38
CA GLU A 115 8.55 19.95 -13.45
C GLU A 115 7.30 20.60 -14.03
N GLU A 116 7.35 21.02 -15.29
CA GLU A 116 6.19 21.54 -16.02
C GLU A 116 5.04 20.53 -16.09
N SER A 117 5.34 19.25 -16.35
CA SER A 117 4.32 18.19 -16.40
C SER A 117 3.63 17.97 -15.06
N ILE A 118 4.40 18.03 -13.97
CA ILE A 118 3.86 17.93 -12.61
C ILE A 118 2.96 19.13 -12.31
N LEU A 119 3.41 20.36 -12.60
CA LEU A 119 2.63 21.58 -12.37
C LEU A 119 1.36 21.63 -13.23
N ALA A 120 1.46 21.29 -14.51
CA ALA A 120 0.32 21.21 -15.42
C ALA A 120 -0.73 20.20 -14.93
N TYR A 121 -0.30 19.07 -14.35
CA TYR A 121 -1.22 18.11 -13.75
C TYR A 121 -1.92 18.68 -12.50
N MET A 122 -1.20 19.42 -11.65
CA MET A 122 -1.79 20.08 -10.48
C MET A 122 -2.82 21.15 -10.88
N GLU A 123 -2.50 21.95 -11.90
CA GLU A 123 -3.42 22.95 -12.47
C GLU A 123 -4.65 22.31 -13.10
N TYR A 124 -4.48 21.24 -13.89
CA TYR A 124 -5.59 20.45 -14.44
C TYR A 124 -6.54 19.93 -13.35
N ARG A 125 -5.99 19.60 -12.18
CA ARG A 125 -6.74 19.12 -11.00
C ARG A 125 -7.34 20.24 -10.15
N ASN A 126 -7.24 21.50 -10.58
CA ASN A 126 -7.70 22.69 -9.86
C ASN A 126 -7.20 22.72 -8.40
N MET A 127 -5.93 22.39 -8.19
CA MET A 127 -5.31 22.46 -6.86
C MET A 127 -5.19 23.91 -6.38
N SER A 128 -5.15 24.11 -5.06
CA SER A 128 -5.02 25.46 -4.50
C SER A 128 -3.60 26.00 -4.70
N ASP A 129 -3.46 27.32 -4.84
CA ASP A 129 -2.15 27.98 -4.96
C ASP A 129 -1.22 27.65 -3.78
N SER A 130 -1.78 27.49 -2.59
CA SER A 130 -1.04 27.06 -1.40
C SER A 130 -0.48 25.64 -1.53
N ASP A 131 -1.25 24.71 -2.13
CA ASP A 131 -0.79 23.32 -2.34
C ASP A 131 0.32 23.28 -3.41
N ILE A 132 0.16 24.06 -4.49
CA ILE A 132 1.15 24.17 -5.57
C ILE A 132 2.46 24.72 -5.01
N THR A 133 2.41 25.80 -4.22
CA THR A 133 3.60 26.40 -3.59
C THR A 133 4.30 25.42 -2.64
N TRP A 134 3.51 24.63 -1.89
CA TRP A 134 4.04 23.59 -1.00
C TRP A 134 4.77 22.49 -1.78
N TRP A 135 4.21 22.07 -2.92
CA TRP A 135 4.83 21.08 -3.79
C TRP A 135 6.10 21.60 -4.47
N GLN A 136 6.09 22.83 -4.99
CA GLN A 136 7.28 23.48 -5.55
C GLN A 136 8.43 23.51 -4.53
N THR A 137 8.15 23.92 -3.29
CA THR A 137 9.13 23.91 -2.20
C THR A 137 9.64 22.49 -1.87
N THR A 138 8.77 21.49 -2.02
CA THR A 138 9.12 20.09 -1.76
C THR A 138 9.97 19.50 -2.89
N MET A 139 9.67 19.84 -4.14
CA MET A 139 10.42 19.38 -5.31
C MET A 139 11.85 19.93 -5.35
N GLN A 140 12.08 21.15 -4.84
CA GLN A 140 13.44 21.72 -4.68
C GLN A 140 14.37 20.87 -3.80
N LYS A 141 13.83 19.95 -2.98
CA LYS A 141 14.63 19.02 -2.17
C LYS A 141 15.17 17.84 -2.98
N VAL A 142 14.60 17.58 -4.16
CA VAL A 142 15.07 16.54 -5.08
C VAL A 142 16.29 17.07 -5.83
N LYS A 143 17.44 16.42 -5.66
CA LYS A 143 18.69 16.86 -6.31
C LYS A 143 18.70 16.46 -7.77
N THR A 144 18.88 17.44 -8.66
CA THR A 144 19.17 17.25 -10.09
C THR A 144 20.64 17.61 -10.38
N PRO A 145 21.29 16.95 -11.37
CA PRO A 145 20.83 15.79 -12.12
C PRO A 145 20.69 14.54 -11.23
N PHE A 146 19.80 13.62 -11.61
CA PHE A 146 19.55 12.40 -10.85
C PHE A 146 20.76 11.47 -10.86
N ARG A 147 21.11 10.94 -9.68
CA ARG A 147 22.10 9.85 -9.58
C ARG A 147 21.39 8.52 -9.89
N TYR A 148 21.75 7.90 -11.00
CA TYR A 148 21.20 6.62 -11.43
C TYR A 148 21.63 5.51 -10.46
N VAL A 149 20.66 4.76 -9.96
CA VAL A 149 20.84 3.55 -9.15
C VAL A 149 19.75 2.58 -9.54
N TYR A 150 20.11 1.37 -9.95
CA TYR A 150 19.14 0.33 -10.26
C TYR A 150 18.36 -0.08 -8.99
N ALA A 151 17.03 0.13 -8.98
CA ALA A 151 16.18 -0.10 -7.82
C ALA A 151 15.03 -1.10 -8.08
N GLY A 152 15.19 -2.00 -9.04
CA GLY A 152 14.14 -2.97 -9.39
C GLY A 152 13.76 -3.94 -8.26
N GLY A 153 14.72 -4.41 -7.46
CA GLY A 153 14.42 -5.26 -6.28
C GLY A 153 13.49 -4.56 -5.27
N PRO A 154 13.88 -3.37 -4.77
CA PRO A 154 12.99 -2.52 -3.96
C PRO A 154 11.63 -2.23 -4.62
N LEU A 155 11.58 -2.00 -5.93
CA LEU A 155 10.32 -1.77 -6.65
C LEU A 155 9.40 -2.99 -6.58
N PHE A 156 9.91 -4.19 -6.84
CA PHE A 156 9.13 -5.43 -6.74
C PHE A 156 8.66 -5.68 -5.29
N LEU A 157 9.48 -5.34 -4.29
CA LEU A 157 9.06 -5.37 -2.89
C LEU A 157 7.89 -4.42 -2.64
N ALA A 158 7.96 -3.19 -3.13
CA ALA A 158 6.90 -2.19 -2.96
C ALA A 158 5.58 -2.59 -3.65
N GLN A 159 5.66 -3.20 -4.84
CA GLN A 159 4.51 -3.77 -5.55
C GLN A 159 3.92 -4.95 -4.78
N GLY A 160 4.75 -5.89 -4.33
CA GLY A 160 4.31 -7.05 -3.58
C GLY A 160 3.64 -6.69 -2.25
N LEU A 161 4.15 -5.69 -1.51
CA LEU A 161 3.50 -5.19 -0.28
C LEU A 161 2.07 -4.67 -0.55
N SER A 162 1.85 -4.07 -1.71
CA SER A 162 0.55 -3.57 -2.14
C SER A 162 -0.43 -4.73 -2.38
N THR A 163 0.00 -5.78 -3.07
CA THR A 163 -0.80 -6.99 -3.27
C THR A 163 -1.08 -7.70 -1.93
N LEU A 164 -0.10 -7.77 -1.02
CA LEU A 164 -0.30 -8.40 0.28
C LEU A 164 -1.37 -7.70 1.12
N LEU A 165 -1.48 -6.37 1.06
CA LEU A 165 -2.55 -5.64 1.74
C LEU A 165 -3.94 -6.05 1.22
N LEU A 166 -4.10 -6.26 -0.09
CA LEU A 166 -5.35 -6.76 -0.67
C LEU A 166 -5.70 -8.15 -0.11
N ILE A 167 -4.72 -9.06 -0.02
CA ILE A 167 -4.97 -10.39 0.53
C ILE A 167 -5.29 -10.34 2.04
N LEU A 168 -4.68 -9.42 2.79
CA LEU A 168 -4.99 -9.18 4.21
C LEU A 168 -6.41 -8.63 4.42
N MET A 169 -6.89 -7.77 3.51
CA MET A 169 -8.27 -7.32 3.50
C MET A 169 -9.24 -8.50 3.29
N LEU A 170 -8.95 -9.37 2.32
CA LEU A 170 -9.75 -10.58 2.07
C LEU A 170 -9.70 -11.55 3.25
N LEU A 171 -8.53 -11.72 3.87
CA LEU A 171 -8.37 -12.53 5.08
C LEU A 171 -9.25 -11.99 6.21
N SER A 172 -9.27 -10.67 6.40
CA SER A 172 -10.12 -10.01 7.39
C SER A 172 -11.61 -10.23 7.09
N ALA A 173 -12.02 -10.02 5.85
CA ALA A 173 -13.41 -10.17 5.40
C ALA A 173 -13.92 -11.61 5.51
N LEU A 174 -13.09 -12.60 5.21
CA LEU A 174 -13.47 -14.03 5.20
C LEU A 174 -13.32 -14.70 6.56
N CYS A 175 -12.29 -14.33 7.33
CA CYS A 175 -11.94 -15.04 8.56
C CYS A 175 -12.43 -14.30 9.80
N LEU A 176 -12.18 -12.99 9.90
CA LEU A 176 -12.45 -12.26 11.13
C LEU A 176 -13.93 -11.93 11.33
N THR A 177 -14.70 -11.82 10.25
CA THR A 177 -16.18 -11.73 10.31
C THR A 177 -16.82 -12.96 10.99
N THR A 178 -16.13 -14.11 10.98
CA THR A 178 -16.63 -15.34 11.60
C THR A 178 -16.45 -15.39 13.11
N VAL A 179 -15.61 -14.50 13.69
CA VAL A 179 -15.29 -14.47 15.12
C VAL A 179 -16.55 -14.26 15.97
N PHE A 180 -17.44 -13.36 15.53
CA PHE A 180 -18.70 -13.06 16.21
C PHE A 180 -19.87 -13.86 15.61
N THR A 181 -19.96 -13.95 14.27
CA THR A 181 -21.13 -14.53 13.60
C THR A 181 -21.32 -16.04 13.84
N ILE A 182 -20.26 -16.81 14.07
CA ILE A 182 -20.37 -18.24 14.40
C ILE A 182 -21.13 -18.44 15.71
N GLU A 183 -20.93 -17.58 16.70
CA GLU A 183 -21.56 -17.73 18.02
C GLU A 183 -23.05 -17.38 17.98
N HIS A 184 -23.42 -16.35 17.21
CA HIS A 184 -24.82 -16.07 16.92
C HIS A 184 -25.49 -17.22 16.16
N ARG A 185 -24.78 -17.81 15.18
CA ARG A 185 -25.31 -18.94 14.40
C ARG A 185 -25.47 -20.21 15.24
N GLN A 186 -24.54 -20.47 16.15
CA GLN A 186 -24.54 -21.65 17.04
C GLN A 186 -25.31 -21.42 18.35
N ARG A 187 -25.85 -20.21 18.58
CA ARG A 187 -26.59 -19.82 19.79
C ARG A 187 -25.79 -19.99 21.08
N THR A 188 -24.47 -19.88 21.00
CA THR A 188 -23.57 -19.95 22.16
C THR A 188 -23.32 -18.58 22.78
N ASP A 189 -23.80 -17.51 22.13
CA ASP A 189 -23.73 -16.13 22.59
C ASP A 189 -24.45 -15.92 23.94
N GLN A 190 -25.58 -16.58 24.18
CA GLN A 190 -26.33 -16.48 25.46
C GLN A 190 -25.55 -17.05 26.65
N ILE A 191 -24.84 -18.17 26.44
CA ILE A 191 -23.99 -18.79 27.46
C ILE A 191 -22.77 -17.90 27.75
N LEU A 192 -22.21 -17.29 26.69
CA LEU A 192 -21.08 -16.39 26.82
C LEU A 192 -21.46 -15.12 27.58
N LEU A 193 -22.58 -14.49 27.24
CA LEU A 193 -23.07 -13.23 27.84
C LEU A 193 -23.51 -13.39 29.30
N SER A 194 -23.92 -14.58 29.73
CA SER A 194 -24.25 -14.90 31.13
C SER A 194 -23.03 -15.20 32.00
N SER A 195 -21.84 -15.34 31.39
CA SER A 195 -20.59 -15.54 32.12
C SER A 195 -20.05 -14.24 32.74
N ARG A 196 -19.25 -14.36 33.82
CA ARG A 196 -18.71 -13.23 34.59
C ARG A 196 -17.96 -12.17 33.76
N ASN A 197 -17.33 -12.58 32.66
CA ASN A 197 -16.56 -11.70 31.77
C ASN A 197 -17.19 -11.62 30.35
N GLY A 198 -18.45 -12.04 30.21
CA GLY A 198 -19.12 -12.29 28.94
C GLY A 198 -19.45 -11.07 28.08
N ARG A 199 -19.43 -9.87 28.68
CA ARG A 199 -19.83 -8.62 28.03
C ARG A 199 -18.61 -7.87 27.49
N LYS A 200 -18.26 -6.73 28.09
CA LYS A 200 -17.21 -5.84 27.59
C LYS A 200 -15.85 -6.54 27.46
N GLU A 201 -15.47 -7.37 28.42
CA GLU A 201 -14.16 -8.02 28.45
C GLU A 201 -13.99 -9.00 27.29
N THR A 202 -15.03 -9.79 26.99
CA THR A 202 -14.99 -10.76 25.90
C THR A 202 -14.97 -10.08 24.53
N TYR A 203 -15.74 -8.99 24.36
CA TYR A 203 -15.68 -8.17 23.15
C TYR A 203 -14.27 -7.67 22.86
N PHE A 204 -13.63 -7.00 23.84
CA PHE A 204 -12.27 -6.49 23.67
C PHE A 204 -11.25 -7.60 23.41
N ILE A 205 -11.36 -8.74 24.10
CA ILE A 205 -10.45 -9.86 23.88
C ILE A 205 -10.54 -10.42 22.46
N LYS A 206 -11.75 -10.56 21.91
CA LYS A 206 -11.95 -11.01 20.53
C LYS A 206 -11.36 -10.03 19.52
N ILE A 207 -11.61 -8.73 19.70
CA ILE A 207 -11.02 -7.68 18.87
C ILE A 207 -9.49 -7.74 18.94
N CYS A 208 -8.92 -7.82 20.15
CA CYS A 208 -7.46 -7.93 20.31
C CYS A 208 -6.89 -9.20 19.65
N ALA A 209 -7.59 -10.33 19.72
CA ALA A 209 -7.15 -11.57 19.07
C ALA A 209 -7.21 -11.45 17.53
N GLY A 210 -8.24 -10.82 16.98
CA GLY A 210 -8.35 -10.55 15.55
C GLY A 210 -7.27 -9.59 15.04
N ILE A 211 -7.05 -8.47 15.75
CA ILE A 211 -5.98 -7.51 15.46
C ILE A 211 -4.61 -8.20 15.50
N SER A 212 -4.33 -8.98 16.54
CA SER A 212 -3.05 -9.68 16.70
C SER A 212 -2.81 -10.71 15.60
N THR A 213 -3.88 -11.39 15.15
CA THR A 213 -3.79 -12.33 14.01
C THR A 213 -3.39 -11.59 12.73
N ILE A 214 -3.99 -10.44 12.45
CA ILE A 214 -3.68 -9.67 11.24
C ILE A 214 -2.30 -9.03 11.30
N ILE A 215 -1.90 -8.45 12.44
CA ILE A 215 -0.56 -7.89 12.60
C ILE A 215 0.49 -8.98 12.38
N MET A 216 0.32 -10.15 12.98
CA MET A 216 1.24 -11.28 12.82
C MET A 216 1.29 -11.77 11.36
N ALA A 217 0.13 -11.93 10.71
CA ALA A 217 0.06 -12.34 9.31
C ALA A 217 0.74 -11.32 8.38
N SER A 218 0.51 -10.03 8.61
CA SER A 218 1.12 -8.93 7.85
C SER A 218 2.64 -8.94 7.99
N PHE A 219 3.13 -9.05 9.22
CA PHE A 219 4.56 -9.09 9.51
C PHE A 219 5.25 -10.30 8.86
N LEU A 220 4.67 -11.50 9.03
CA LEU A 220 5.24 -12.72 8.46
C LEU A 220 5.24 -12.70 6.92
N ALA A 221 4.15 -12.24 6.30
CA ALA A 221 4.06 -12.16 4.85
C ALA A 221 5.07 -11.15 4.27
N ALA A 222 5.17 -9.97 4.90
CA ALA A 222 6.15 -8.95 4.51
C ALA A 222 7.59 -9.43 4.71
N LEU A 223 7.86 -10.16 5.81
CA LEU A 223 9.17 -10.74 6.08
C LEU A 223 9.55 -11.79 5.03
N ILE A 224 8.63 -12.70 4.69
CA ILE A 224 8.83 -13.70 3.63
C ILE A 224 9.13 -13.03 2.30
N LEU A 225 8.30 -12.06 1.90
CA LEU A 225 8.49 -11.30 0.67
C LEU A 225 9.86 -10.60 0.65
N THR A 226 10.22 -9.91 1.73
CA THR A 226 11.50 -9.20 1.84
C THR A 226 12.70 -10.15 1.73
N ILE A 227 12.67 -11.29 2.44
CA ILE A 227 13.74 -12.28 2.38
C ILE A 227 13.89 -12.83 0.96
N LEU A 228 12.79 -13.18 0.31
CA LEU A 228 12.82 -13.72 -1.05
C LEU A 228 13.32 -12.68 -2.06
N VAL A 229 12.89 -11.42 -1.94
CA VAL A 229 13.40 -10.34 -2.77
C VAL A 229 14.91 -10.16 -2.56
N PHE A 230 15.40 -10.21 -1.32
CA PHE A 230 16.85 -10.09 -1.06
C PHE A 230 17.64 -11.25 -1.63
N VAL A 231 17.10 -12.48 -1.56
CA VAL A 231 17.75 -13.67 -2.12
C VAL A 231 17.78 -13.61 -3.66
N ILE A 232 16.71 -13.14 -4.30
CA ILE A 232 16.57 -13.16 -5.76
C ILE A 232 17.24 -11.95 -6.42
N TYR A 233 17.04 -10.73 -5.87
CA TYR A 233 17.46 -9.45 -6.47
C TYR A 233 18.62 -8.77 -5.74
N GLY A 234 19.01 -9.25 -4.56
CA GLY A 234 20.02 -8.61 -3.73
C GLY A 234 19.45 -7.45 -2.89
N THR A 235 20.34 -6.75 -2.20
CA THR A 235 20.01 -5.68 -1.25
C THR A 235 20.33 -4.27 -1.78
N ALA A 236 20.76 -4.15 -3.03
CA ALA A 236 21.06 -2.87 -3.66
C ALA A 236 19.78 -2.10 -4.05
N GLY A 237 19.91 -0.78 -4.23
CA GLY A 237 18.83 0.07 -4.76
C GLY A 237 17.90 0.72 -3.72
N PHE A 238 18.03 0.38 -2.43
CA PHE A 238 17.22 0.98 -1.37
C PHE A 238 17.53 2.47 -1.11
N ASP A 239 18.73 2.92 -1.46
CA ASP A 239 19.17 4.32 -1.42
C ASP A 239 18.82 5.09 -2.70
N GLY A 240 18.34 4.40 -3.75
CA GLY A 240 17.90 5.00 -4.99
C GLY A 240 16.72 5.96 -4.77
N ILE A 241 16.72 7.07 -5.50
CA ILE A 241 15.61 8.02 -5.49
C ILE A 241 14.39 7.40 -6.17
N ILE A 242 13.19 7.66 -5.66
CA ILE A 242 11.97 7.08 -6.21
C ILE A 242 11.69 7.53 -7.66
N GLN A 243 12.22 8.69 -8.06
CA GLN A 243 12.03 9.27 -9.40
C GLN A 243 12.62 8.42 -10.51
N LEU A 244 13.55 7.50 -10.22
CA LEU A 244 14.04 6.57 -11.23
C LEU A 244 12.98 5.54 -11.65
N GLU A 245 12.07 5.21 -10.73
CA GLU A 245 11.00 4.23 -10.96
C GLU A 245 9.62 4.91 -11.18
N VAL A 246 9.44 6.12 -10.65
CA VAL A 246 8.24 6.95 -10.85
C VAL A 246 8.68 8.39 -11.17
N PRO A 247 9.05 8.69 -12.42
CA PRO A 247 9.68 9.97 -12.79
C PRO A 247 8.88 11.20 -12.38
N LEU A 248 7.56 11.18 -12.57
CA LEU A 248 6.66 12.28 -12.20
C LEU A 248 6.39 12.40 -10.69
N SER A 249 7.04 11.60 -9.83
CA SER A 249 6.82 11.68 -8.39
C SER A 249 7.48 12.92 -7.77
N PRO A 250 6.75 13.79 -7.06
CA PRO A 250 7.30 14.98 -6.43
C PRO A 250 7.98 14.69 -5.07
N TYR A 251 7.89 13.46 -4.55
CA TYR A 251 8.32 13.15 -3.20
C TYR A 251 9.85 12.97 -3.11
N PRO A 252 10.56 13.62 -2.16
CA PRO A 252 12.00 13.46 -1.99
C PRO A 252 12.34 12.23 -1.15
N PHE A 253 11.77 11.07 -1.50
CA PHE A 253 12.02 9.81 -0.79
C PHE A 253 13.08 8.97 -1.49
N THR A 254 13.78 8.16 -0.71
CA THR A 254 14.45 6.97 -1.25
C THR A 254 13.48 5.80 -1.32
N MET A 255 13.77 4.80 -2.14
CA MET A 255 12.97 3.57 -2.22
C MET A 255 12.82 2.88 -0.86
N GLY A 256 13.89 2.83 -0.06
CA GLY A 256 13.83 2.26 1.29
C GLY A 256 12.94 3.05 2.24
N GLN A 257 12.94 4.38 2.18
CA GLN A 257 12.03 5.20 2.98
C GLN A 257 10.57 4.95 2.59
N PHE A 258 10.28 4.86 1.28
CA PHE A 258 8.93 4.55 0.80
C PHE A 258 8.45 3.17 1.27
N ILE A 259 9.30 2.14 1.22
CA ILE A 259 8.97 0.80 1.71
C ILE A 259 8.67 0.80 3.21
N LEU A 260 9.41 1.56 4.02
CA LEU A 260 9.12 1.71 5.45
C LEU A 260 7.75 2.36 5.69
N ILE A 261 7.42 3.40 4.91
CA ILE A 261 6.11 4.06 4.93
C ILE A 261 5.00 3.06 4.54
N GLN A 262 5.19 2.28 3.47
CA GLN A 262 4.25 1.24 3.05
C GLN A 262 4.02 0.18 4.12
N LEU A 263 5.06 -0.25 4.85
CA LEU A 263 4.92 -1.21 5.95
C LEU A 263 4.04 -0.65 7.08
N ILE A 264 4.22 0.63 7.44
CA ILE A 264 3.38 1.30 8.46
C ILE A 264 1.93 1.37 7.98
N ILE A 265 1.72 1.76 6.73
CA ILE A 265 0.39 1.84 6.10
C ILE A 265 -0.27 0.47 6.07
N MET A 266 0.44 -0.58 5.63
CA MET A 266 -0.07 -1.93 5.55
C MET A 266 -0.52 -2.46 6.92
N ILE A 267 0.27 -2.21 7.98
CA ILE A 267 -0.10 -2.64 9.34
C ILE A 267 -1.32 -1.88 9.83
N THR A 268 -1.33 -0.54 9.73
CA THR A 268 -2.45 0.29 10.21
C THR A 268 -3.74 0.07 9.42
N ALA A 269 -3.64 -0.11 8.10
CA ALA A 269 -4.75 -0.50 7.24
C ALA A 269 -5.25 -1.92 7.54
N GLY A 270 -4.34 -2.87 7.79
CA GLY A 270 -4.69 -4.22 8.22
C GLY A 270 -5.49 -4.20 9.52
N ILE A 271 -5.09 -3.39 10.50
CA ILE A 271 -5.85 -3.18 11.74
C ILE A 271 -7.24 -2.64 11.44
N LEU A 272 -7.35 -1.63 10.57
CA LEU A 272 -8.63 -1.07 10.14
C LEU A 272 -9.52 -2.13 9.50
N TYR A 273 -9.00 -2.93 8.56
CA TYR A 273 -9.76 -4.01 7.93
C TYR A 273 -10.21 -5.07 8.94
N ALA A 274 -9.35 -5.45 9.87
CA ALA A 274 -9.67 -6.41 10.93
C ALA A 274 -10.81 -5.91 11.82
N VAL A 275 -10.69 -4.67 12.29
CA VAL A 275 -11.67 -4.04 13.17
C VAL A 275 -12.98 -3.80 12.44
N PHE A 276 -12.93 -3.29 11.20
CA PHE A 276 -14.10 -3.08 10.37
C PHE A 276 -14.85 -4.40 10.15
N ALA A 277 -14.14 -5.46 9.75
CA ALA A 277 -14.73 -6.78 9.55
C ALA A 277 -15.43 -7.28 10.83
N MET A 278 -14.75 -7.23 11.97
CA MET A 278 -15.31 -7.71 13.24
C MET A 278 -16.47 -6.85 13.74
N ALA A 279 -16.31 -5.52 13.76
CA ALA A 279 -17.34 -4.61 14.23
C ALA A 279 -18.59 -4.71 13.36
N ILE A 280 -18.48 -4.55 12.04
CA ILE A 280 -19.64 -4.61 11.12
C ILE A 280 -20.29 -6.00 11.13
N SER A 281 -19.53 -7.08 11.37
CA SER A 281 -20.11 -8.41 11.54
C SER A 281 -21.02 -8.54 12.76
N GLU A 282 -20.72 -7.80 13.84
CA GLU A 282 -21.57 -7.74 15.03
C GLU A 282 -22.86 -6.94 14.74
N PHE A 283 -22.75 -5.81 14.02
CA PHE A 283 -23.91 -5.00 13.63
C PHE A 283 -24.86 -5.77 12.69
N THR A 284 -24.31 -6.42 11.67
CA THR A 284 -25.10 -7.08 10.61
C THR A 284 -25.51 -8.50 10.97
N LYS A 285 -24.79 -9.15 11.89
CA LYS A 285 -24.91 -10.58 12.23
C LYS A 285 -24.77 -11.50 11.01
N ASN A 286 -24.15 -11.00 9.93
CA ASN A 286 -24.05 -11.67 8.64
C ASN A 286 -22.66 -11.46 8.02
N SER A 287 -21.84 -12.51 8.04
CA SER A 287 -20.49 -12.48 7.49
C SER A 287 -20.44 -12.25 5.97
N LEU A 288 -21.45 -12.72 5.22
CA LEU A 288 -21.51 -12.55 3.77
C LEU A 288 -21.78 -11.09 3.40
N ALA A 289 -22.67 -10.41 4.15
CA ALA A 289 -22.96 -9.00 3.94
C ALA A 289 -21.72 -8.13 4.17
N VAL A 290 -20.97 -8.38 5.24
CA VAL A 290 -19.72 -7.65 5.55
C VAL A 290 -18.69 -7.82 4.43
N MET A 291 -18.54 -9.05 3.94
CA MET A 291 -17.63 -9.34 2.83
C MET A 291 -18.00 -8.56 1.57
N GLY A 292 -19.29 -8.57 1.21
CA GLY A 292 -19.80 -7.80 0.08
C GLY A 292 -19.54 -6.29 0.22
N ILE A 293 -19.69 -5.75 1.44
CA ILE A 293 -19.39 -4.33 1.73
C ILE A 293 -17.90 -4.06 1.55
N MET A 294 -17.00 -4.88 2.11
CA MET A 294 -15.56 -4.65 2.02
C MET A 294 -15.06 -4.74 0.57
N VAL A 295 -15.48 -5.75 -0.18
CA VAL A 295 -15.13 -5.90 -1.60
C VAL A 295 -15.75 -4.78 -2.44
N GLY A 296 -17.00 -4.42 -2.16
CA GLY A 296 -17.68 -3.30 -2.84
C GLY A 296 -16.95 -1.98 -2.62
N LEU A 297 -16.54 -1.66 -1.40
CA LEU A 297 -15.75 -0.46 -1.09
C LEU A 297 -14.39 -0.46 -1.79
N TYR A 298 -13.73 -1.62 -1.86
CA TYR A 298 -12.48 -1.76 -2.62
C TYR A 298 -12.69 -1.45 -4.11
N LEU A 299 -13.69 -2.07 -4.74
CA LEU A 299 -13.99 -1.87 -6.15
C LEU A 299 -14.41 -0.43 -6.46
N LEU A 300 -15.22 0.19 -5.59
CA LEU A 300 -15.57 1.60 -5.70
C LEU A 300 -14.32 2.50 -5.63
N GLY A 301 -13.34 2.12 -4.81
CA GLY A 301 -12.05 2.80 -4.72
C GLY A 301 -11.19 2.70 -5.98
N GLN A 302 -11.42 1.71 -6.85
CA GLN A 302 -10.71 1.52 -8.12
C GLN A 302 -11.39 2.21 -9.31
N ILE A 303 -12.64 2.65 -9.15
CA ILE A 303 -13.42 3.26 -10.24
C ILE A 303 -13.12 4.76 -10.34
N ASP A 304 -12.80 5.25 -11.54
CA ASP A 304 -12.49 6.67 -11.79
C ASP A 304 -13.71 7.56 -12.09
N PHE A 305 -14.89 6.98 -12.31
CA PHE A 305 -16.10 7.66 -12.80
C PHE A 305 -16.58 8.91 -12.02
N PHE A 306 -16.27 9.05 -10.72
CA PHE A 306 -16.93 10.04 -9.84
C PHE A 306 -16.01 11.13 -9.26
N THR A 307 -14.72 11.12 -9.58
CA THR A 307 -13.71 11.68 -8.67
C THR A 307 -13.47 13.18 -8.86
N ASP A 308 -13.48 13.70 -10.09
CA ASP A 308 -12.99 15.08 -10.31
C ASP A 308 -14.02 16.19 -10.06
N LYS A 309 -15.31 15.86 -9.90
CA LYS A 309 -16.37 16.86 -9.68
C LYS A 309 -16.69 17.14 -8.21
N VAL A 310 -16.34 16.24 -7.29
CA VAL A 310 -16.62 16.38 -5.85
C VAL A 310 -15.33 16.21 -5.06
N GLN A 311 -14.80 17.33 -4.55
CA GLN A 311 -13.51 17.39 -3.85
C GLN A 311 -13.46 16.48 -2.61
N LEU A 312 -14.56 16.39 -1.84
CA LEU A 312 -14.62 15.54 -0.65
C LEU A 312 -14.54 14.05 -0.98
N LEU A 313 -15.31 13.58 -1.98
CA LEU A 313 -15.33 12.17 -2.36
C LEU A 313 -13.98 11.72 -2.91
N SER A 314 -13.32 12.61 -3.65
CA SER A 314 -11.99 12.34 -4.17
C SER A 314 -10.91 12.32 -3.11
N GLN A 315 -11.00 13.18 -2.10
CA GLN A 315 -10.14 13.11 -0.93
C GLN A 315 -10.34 11.82 -0.12
N LEU A 316 -11.59 11.39 0.05
CA LEU A 316 -11.88 10.13 0.73
C LEU A 316 -11.35 8.93 -0.06
N LYS A 317 -11.48 8.95 -1.39
CA LYS A 317 -10.95 7.92 -2.29
C LYS A 317 -9.42 7.86 -2.21
N SER A 318 -8.71 9.00 -2.21
CA SER A 318 -7.24 9.00 -2.14
C SER A 318 -6.72 8.45 -0.80
N LEU A 319 -7.50 8.57 0.27
CA LEU A 319 -7.17 8.05 1.60
C LEU A 319 -7.57 6.59 1.83
N LEU A 320 -8.22 5.91 0.87
CA LEU A 320 -8.52 4.48 0.99
C LEU A 320 -7.21 3.68 1.03
N PRO A 321 -7.07 2.65 1.89
CA PRO A 321 -5.80 1.93 1.98
C PRO A 321 -5.34 1.29 0.67
N SER A 322 -6.28 0.89 -0.20
CA SER A 322 -6.00 0.38 -1.53
C SER A 322 -5.35 1.38 -2.48
N ASN A 323 -5.50 2.68 -2.21
CA ASN A 323 -5.03 3.77 -3.07
C ASN A 323 -3.78 4.45 -2.52
N VAL A 324 -3.53 4.34 -1.20
CA VAL A 324 -2.32 4.89 -0.56
C VAL A 324 -1.13 3.92 -0.65
N ILE A 325 -1.35 2.61 -0.54
CA ILE A 325 -0.23 1.65 -0.55
C ILE A 325 0.50 1.50 -1.90
N PRO A 326 -0.15 1.53 -3.09
CA PRO A 326 0.51 1.20 -4.34
C PRO A 326 1.58 2.20 -4.76
N VAL A 327 2.53 1.76 -5.59
CA VAL A 327 3.60 2.62 -6.13
C VAL A 327 3.04 3.82 -6.89
N TYR A 328 1.91 3.67 -7.59
CA TYR A 328 1.28 4.79 -8.31
C TYR A 328 0.79 5.92 -7.39
N SER A 329 0.63 5.67 -6.08
CA SER A 329 0.30 6.71 -5.11
C SER A 329 1.39 7.79 -5.01
N LEU A 330 2.61 7.48 -5.47
CA LEU A 330 3.71 8.45 -5.55
C LEU A 330 3.47 9.55 -6.59
N MET A 331 2.44 9.40 -7.44
CA MET A 331 1.92 10.43 -8.34
C MET A 331 0.60 11.06 -7.82
N GLU A 332 0.24 10.82 -6.56
CA GLU A 332 -0.87 11.53 -5.92
C GLU A 332 -0.37 12.84 -5.29
N TYR A 333 -0.91 13.94 -5.78
CA TYR A 333 -0.54 15.31 -5.40
C TYR A 333 -1.51 15.90 -4.38
N ARG A 334 -2.67 15.27 -4.12
CA ARG A 334 -3.64 15.78 -3.15
C ARG A 334 -3.03 15.86 -1.74
N LEU A 335 -3.12 17.05 -1.15
CA LEU A 335 -2.71 17.32 0.22
C LEU A 335 -3.93 17.30 1.15
N VAL A 336 -3.69 17.03 2.42
CA VAL A 336 -4.71 17.07 3.48
C VAL A 336 -4.40 18.25 4.38
N HIS A 337 -5.37 19.16 4.51
CA HIS A 337 -5.29 20.30 5.41
C HIS A 337 -5.90 19.92 6.76
N VAL A 338 -5.11 20.04 7.84
CA VAL A 338 -5.55 19.79 9.22
C VAL A 338 -5.18 21.00 10.07
N GLY A 339 -6.18 21.85 10.37
CA GLY A 339 -5.93 23.17 10.95
C GLY A 339 -5.11 24.02 9.99
N ASP A 340 -4.01 24.60 10.48
CA ASP A 340 -3.08 25.39 9.66
C ASP A 340 -1.97 24.53 9.01
N GLY A 341 -1.97 23.21 9.24
CA GLY A 341 -0.95 22.29 8.73
C GLY A 341 -1.34 21.62 7.42
N ILE A 342 -0.39 21.55 6.48
CA ILE A 342 -0.50 20.83 5.20
C ILE A 342 0.28 19.51 5.29
N PHE A 343 -0.42 18.40 5.06
CA PHE A 343 0.15 17.05 5.19
C PHE A 343 -0.07 16.22 3.94
N THR A 344 0.87 15.31 3.67
CA THR A 344 0.75 14.31 2.61
C THR A 344 -0.18 13.17 3.04
N ILE A 345 -0.72 12.45 2.06
CA ILE A 345 -1.55 11.26 2.31
C ILE A 345 -0.82 10.21 3.17
N TYR A 346 0.51 10.08 3.02
CA TYR A 346 1.32 9.12 3.76
C TYR A 346 1.45 9.44 5.26
N ALA A 347 1.39 10.72 5.64
CA ALA A 347 1.41 11.13 7.04
C ALA A 347 0.03 10.96 7.69
N VAL A 348 -1.04 11.27 6.96
CA VAL A 348 -2.41 11.26 7.49
C VAL A 348 -3.00 9.86 7.54
N ALA A 349 -2.78 9.04 6.50
CA ALA A 349 -3.44 7.74 6.36
C ALA A 349 -3.24 6.80 7.56
N PRO A 350 -2.01 6.57 8.09
CA PRO A 350 -1.82 5.68 9.24
C PRO A 350 -2.57 6.16 10.49
N VAL A 351 -2.57 7.47 10.75
CA VAL A 351 -3.25 8.06 11.91
C VAL A 351 -4.76 7.93 11.75
N LEU A 352 -5.27 8.25 10.56
CA LEU A 352 -6.69 8.13 10.23
C LEU A 352 -7.18 6.69 10.41
N TYR A 353 -6.43 5.69 9.94
CA TYR A 353 -6.81 4.28 10.07
C TYR A 353 -6.90 3.83 11.52
N LEU A 354 -5.99 4.29 12.38
CA LEU A 354 -6.05 4.01 13.81
C LEU A 354 -7.22 4.72 14.49
N VAL A 355 -7.47 5.99 14.17
CA VAL A 355 -8.61 6.74 14.72
C VAL A 355 -9.94 6.09 14.34
N LEU A 356 -10.12 5.75 13.06
CA LEU A 356 -11.30 5.04 12.58
C LEU A 356 -11.46 3.66 13.24
N SER A 357 -10.35 2.95 13.44
CA SER A 357 -10.35 1.68 14.17
C SER A 357 -10.85 1.86 15.61
N VAL A 358 -10.34 2.85 16.35
CA VAL A 358 -10.78 3.14 17.72
C VAL A 358 -12.28 3.50 17.76
N MET A 359 -12.73 4.35 16.84
CA MET A 359 -14.15 4.71 16.72
C MET A 359 -15.04 3.49 16.47
N LEU A 360 -14.63 2.59 15.56
CA LEU A 360 -15.37 1.36 15.25
C LEU A 360 -15.39 0.37 16.43
N ILE A 361 -14.30 0.25 17.20
CA ILE A 361 -14.26 -0.57 18.42
C ILE A 361 -15.25 -0.02 19.47
N ILE A 362 -15.28 1.30 19.65
CA ILE A 362 -16.20 1.94 20.60
C ILE A 362 -17.65 1.74 20.15
N ALA A 363 -17.95 1.98 18.86
CA ALA A 363 -19.28 1.80 18.31
C ALA A 363 -19.74 0.34 18.40
N GLY A 364 -18.89 -0.62 18.02
CA GLY A 364 -19.19 -2.05 18.09
C GLY A 364 -19.41 -2.54 19.52
N ARG A 365 -18.67 -1.98 20.50
CA ARG A 365 -18.90 -2.28 21.92
C ARG A 365 -20.32 -1.93 22.36
N PHE A 366 -20.82 -0.75 21.99
CA PHE A 366 -22.17 -0.33 22.39
C PHE A 366 -23.25 -1.27 21.85
N VAL A 367 -23.07 -1.80 20.64
CA VAL A 367 -23.99 -2.78 20.06
C VAL A 367 -23.88 -4.14 20.74
N TYR A 368 -22.66 -4.60 21.01
CA TYR A 368 -22.43 -5.86 21.73
C TYR A 368 -23.05 -5.84 23.13
N GLU A 369 -22.88 -4.75 23.89
CA GLU A 369 -23.41 -4.64 25.26
C GLU A 369 -24.94 -4.52 25.32
N ARG A 370 -25.54 -3.87 24.32
CA ARG A 370 -27.00 -3.69 24.21
C ARG A 370 -27.72 -4.92 23.67
N PHE A 371 -26.99 -5.93 23.20
CA PHE A 371 -27.60 -7.18 22.78
C PHE A 371 -28.32 -7.84 23.98
N GLN A 372 -29.65 -7.80 23.94
CA GLN A 372 -30.48 -8.45 24.93
C GLN A 372 -30.65 -9.93 24.57
N VAL A 373 -30.42 -10.79 25.56
CA VAL A 373 -30.73 -12.22 25.47
C VAL A 373 -32.25 -12.35 25.42
N THR A 374 -32.83 -12.32 24.22
CA THR A 374 -34.21 -12.75 24.03
C THR A 374 -34.22 -14.27 24.14
N GLY A 375 -34.84 -14.81 25.19
CA GLY A 375 -35.09 -16.25 25.30
C GLY A 375 -35.77 -16.71 24.02
N ARG A 376 -35.10 -17.59 23.26
CA ARG A 376 -35.55 -18.11 21.97
C ARG A 376 -35.09 -19.54 21.79
#